data_AF-A0A381TP56-F1
#
_entry.id   AF-A0A381TP56-F1
#
_cell.length_a   1.000
_cell.length_b   1.000
_cell.length_c   1.000
_cell.angle_alpha   90.00
_cell.angle_beta   90.00
_cell.angle_gamma   90.00
#
_symmetry.space_group_name_H-M   'P 1'
#
loop_
_entity.id
_entity.type
_entity.pdbx_description
1 polymer ?
#
loop_
_entity_poly.entity_id
_entity_poly.type
_entity_poly.pdbx_seq_one_letter_code
_entity_poly.pdbx_strand_id
1 'polypeptide(L)'
;MDGFGIQITRADIDRWLLHAADYALPRVLQTVGQLILGVIVFVVLRWILNRIDKSFSSKTDTQIDDHFIEAIHRIGSISVTAWVFWRTAHIWGLAGLASLVIAAWIVALSLPLANLISKLLTVLQVEVASKTETTLDDTALPLLIKAARILTVAGGVVIALSSMNVDIMPFVAGASVLGVAIGFAAKDTLSNLIAGVLLIVDRPFHVGDRIELWTTPRGTGTWGDVIEIGLRATKIR
;
A
#
# COMPACT_ATOMS: atom_id res chain seq x y z
N MET A 1 -11.81 -68.52 1.05
CA MET A 1 -11.96 -67.30 1.88
C MET A 1 -10.57 -67.06 2.43
N ASP A 2 -9.71 -66.50 1.59
CA ASP A 2 -8.28 -66.62 1.78
C ASP A 2 -7.82 -65.32 2.44
N GLY A 3 -7.57 -65.43 3.74
CA GLY A 3 -7.12 -64.32 4.57
C GLY A 3 -5.74 -63.87 4.10
N PHE A 4 -5.70 -62.74 3.40
CA PHE A 4 -4.51 -61.92 3.24
C PHE A 4 -4.10 -61.34 4.61
N GLY A 5 -3.54 -62.18 5.47
CA GLY A 5 -2.89 -61.76 6.70
C GLY A 5 -1.49 -61.24 6.38
N ILE A 6 -1.34 -59.92 6.23
CA ILE A 6 -0.03 -59.28 6.15
C ILE A 6 0.65 -59.48 7.51
N GLN A 7 1.56 -60.46 7.62
CA GLN A 7 2.40 -60.61 8.80
C GLN A 7 3.51 -59.55 8.76
N ILE A 8 3.28 -58.41 9.42
CA ILE A 8 4.31 -57.38 9.60
C ILE A 8 5.35 -57.93 10.58
N THR A 9 6.57 -58.20 10.10
CA THR A 9 7.64 -58.68 10.97
C THR A 9 8.34 -57.52 11.68
N ARG A 10 8.96 -57.79 12.85
CA ARG A 10 9.72 -56.78 13.61
C ARG A 10 10.83 -56.13 12.76
N ALA A 11 11.46 -56.91 11.88
CA ALA A 11 12.45 -56.42 10.93
C ALA A 11 11.87 -55.45 9.88
N ASP A 12 10.60 -55.60 9.51
CA ASP A 12 9.92 -54.65 8.61
C ASP A 12 9.59 -53.35 9.33
N ILE A 13 9.19 -53.42 10.60
CA ILE A 13 8.97 -52.24 11.46
C ILE A 13 10.29 -51.46 11.61
N ASP A 14 11.39 -52.14 11.95
CA ASP A 14 12.69 -51.48 12.12
C ASP A 14 13.20 -50.85 10.81
N ARG A 15 12.99 -51.52 9.67
CA ARG A 15 13.35 -50.98 8.34
C ARG A 15 12.51 -49.75 7.98
N TRP A 16 11.23 -49.77 8.33
CA TRP A 16 10.31 -48.65 8.12
C TRP A 16 10.66 -47.47 9.04
N LEU A 17 11.02 -47.73 10.30
CA LEU A 17 11.49 -46.73 11.26
C LEU A 17 12.82 -46.10 10.84
N LEU A 18 13.78 -46.90 10.34
CA LEU A 18 15.06 -46.40 9.84
C LEU A 18 14.89 -45.54 8.59
N HIS A 19 14.05 -45.96 7.62
CA HIS A 19 13.71 -45.13 6.48
C HIS A 19 12.98 -43.84 6.90
N ALA A 20 12.00 -43.93 7.80
CA ALA A 20 11.30 -42.75 8.31
C ALA A 20 12.27 -41.79 9.02
N ALA A 21 13.24 -42.30 9.78
CA ALA A 21 14.28 -41.51 10.43
C ALA A 21 15.21 -40.85 9.41
N ASP A 22 15.72 -41.56 8.41
CA ASP A 22 16.64 -41.00 7.41
C ASP A 22 16.01 -39.87 6.57
N TYR A 23 14.69 -39.94 6.30
CA TYR A 23 13.97 -38.88 5.60
C TYR A 23 13.51 -37.74 6.52
N ALA A 24 13.13 -38.02 7.78
CA ALA A 24 12.59 -37.01 8.70
C ALA A 24 13.68 -36.25 9.48
N LEU A 25 14.75 -36.92 9.90
CA LEU A 25 15.83 -36.35 10.70
C LEU A 25 16.51 -35.12 10.06
N PRO A 26 16.92 -35.15 8.77
CA PRO A 26 17.50 -33.96 8.12
C PRO A 26 16.49 -32.82 7.97
N ARG A 27 15.20 -33.12 7.73
CA ARG A 27 14.15 -32.09 7.64
C ARG A 27 13.91 -31.42 8.99
N VAL A 28 13.84 -32.20 10.06
CA VAL A 28 13.69 -31.71 11.44
C VAL A 28 14.90 -30.84 11.82
N LEU A 29 16.12 -31.28 11.56
CA LEU A 29 17.33 -30.48 11.81
C LEU A 29 17.32 -29.14 11.04
N GLN A 30 16.93 -29.15 9.76
CA GLN A 30 16.81 -27.94 8.96
C GLN A 30 15.75 -26.98 9.52
N THR A 31 14.61 -27.49 9.98
CA THR A 31 13.56 -26.64 10.59
C THR A 31 14.01 -26.03 11.92
N VAL A 32 14.68 -26.81 12.77
CA VAL A 32 15.21 -26.32 14.05
C VAL A 32 16.27 -25.24 13.79
N GLY A 33 17.19 -25.47 12.84
CA GLY A 33 18.19 -24.47 12.46
C GLY A 33 17.58 -23.18 11.91
N GLN A 34 16.49 -23.28 11.14
CA GLN A 34 15.79 -22.11 10.61
C GLN A 34 14.99 -21.35 11.66
N LEU A 35 14.37 -22.04 12.62
CA LEU A 35 13.71 -21.38 13.74
C LEU A 35 14.72 -20.59 14.57
N ILE A 36 15.89 -21.17 14.85
CA ILE A 36 16.97 -20.48 15.55
C ILE A 36 17.45 -19.26 14.75
N LEU A 37 17.70 -19.43 13.44
CA LEU A 37 18.10 -18.33 12.56
C LEU A 37 17.02 -17.24 12.49
N GLY A 38 15.75 -17.61 12.38
CA GLY A 38 14.62 -16.68 12.36
C GLY A 38 14.51 -15.87 13.65
N VAL A 39 14.69 -16.51 14.80
CA VAL A 39 14.74 -15.82 16.11
C VAL A 39 15.94 -14.89 16.18
N ILE A 40 17.13 -15.32 15.73
CA ILE A 40 18.32 -14.47 15.69
C ILE A 40 18.08 -13.25 14.80
N VAL A 41 17.59 -13.44 13.57
CA VAL A 41 17.27 -12.35 12.63
C VAL A 41 16.22 -11.41 13.23
N PHE A 42 15.17 -11.94 13.88
CA PHE A 42 14.15 -11.13 14.54
C PHE A 42 14.74 -10.28 15.67
N VAL A 43 15.57 -10.87 16.53
CA VAL A 43 16.23 -10.18 17.64
C VAL A 43 17.22 -9.13 17.13
N VAL A 44 18.03 -9.47 16.11
CA VAL A 44 19.00 -8.55 15.49
C VAL A 44 18.29 -7.40 14.80
N LEU A 45 17.25 -7.67 14.01
CA LEU A 45 16.45 -6.64 13.35
C LEU A 45 15.86 -5.70 14.38
N ARG A 46 15.22 -6.22 15.43
CA ARG A 46 14.64 -5.41 16.51
C ARG A 46 15.72 -4.62 17.27
N TRP A 47 16.91 -5.19 17.47
CA TRP A 47 18.03 -4.49 18.09
C TRP A 47 18.53 -3.33 17.21
N ILE A 48 18.70 -3.56 15.90
CA ILE A 48 19.11 -2.52 14.94
C ILE A 48 18.07 -1.40 14.90
N LEU A 49 16.80 -1.75 14.72
CA LEU A 49 15.73 -0.76 14.60
C LEU A 49 15.58 0.05 15.90
N ASN A 50 15.64 -0.59 17.08
CA ASN A 50 15.66 0.12 18.37
C ASN A 50 16.94 0.98 18.57
N ARG A 51 18.06 0.60 17.96
CA ARG A 51 19.31 1.37 18.03
C ARG A 51 19.22 2.62 17.18
N ILE A 52 18.60 2.53 16.00
CA ILE A 52 18.33 3.66 15.10
C ILE A 52 17.35 4.62 15.77
N ASP A 53 16.28 4.09 16.38
CA ASP A 53 15.28 4.86 17.12
C ASP A 53 15.92 5.73 18.21
N LYS A 54 16.76 5.13 19.07
CA LYS A 54 17.51 5.87 20.11
C LYS A 54 18.52 6.88 19.55
N SER A 55 18.99 6.70 18.32
CA SER A 55 19.95 7.61 17.68
C SER A 55 19.28 8.80 16.99
N PHE A 56 18.01 8.67 16.58
CA PHE A 56 17.24 9.71 15.88
C PHE A 56 16.34 10.53 16.81
N SER A 57 15.84 9.93 17.89
CA SER A 57 14.95 10.58 18.87
C SER A 57 15.54 11.84 19.55
N SER A 58 16.87 12.04 19.53
CA SER A 58 17.49 13.23 20.12
C SER A 58 17.67 14.43 19.18
N LYS A 59 17.29 14.31 17.89
CA LYS A 59 17.57 15.35 16.88
C LYS A 59 16.39 15.80 16.01
N THR A 60 15.26 15.11 15.99
CA THR A 60 14.12 15.48 15.15
C THR A 60 12.84 15.69 15.98
N ASP A 61 12.26 16.88 15.92
CA ASP A 61 11.08 17.29 16.70
C ASP A 61 9.75 17.06 15.92
N THR A 62 9.70 16.05 15.04
CA THR A 62 8.62 15.91 14.05
C THR A 62 7.85 14.59 14.21
N GLN A 63 6.54 14.65 14.46
CA GLN A 63 5.61 13.51 14.68
C GLN A 63 5.54 12.46 13.54
N ILE A 64 6.22 12.71 12.42
CA ILE A 64 6.34 11.83 11.25
C ILE A 64 7.34 10.71 11.54
N ASP A 65 8.44 11.03 12.22
CA ASP A 65 9.56 10.11 12.45
C ASP A 65 9.10 8.91 13.29
N ASP A 66 8.35 9.13 14.37
CA ASP A 66 7.87 8.07 15.26
C ASP A 66 7.00 7.02 14.54
N HIS A 67 6.11 7.47 13.64
CA HIS A 67 5.25 6.55 12.89
C HIS A 67 5.96 5.87 11.73
N PHE A 68 6.91 6.55 11.10
CA PHE A 68 7.74 5.94 10.06
C PHE A 68 8.58 4.81 10.66
N ILE A 69 9.16 5.08 11.83
CA ILE A 69 9.90 4.09 12.62
C ILE A 69 8.96 2.96 13.07
N GLU A 70 7.76 3.24 13.57
CA GLU A 70 6.79 2.19 13.93
C GLU A 70 6.37 1.34 12.71
N ALA A 71 6.15 1.96 11.55
CA ALA A 71 5.84 1.26 10.31
C ALA A 71 6.97 0.33 9.88
N ILE A 72 8.23 0.79 9.95
CA ILE A 72 9.41 -0.05 9.65
C ILE A 72 9.51 -1.22 10.64
N HIS A 73 9.29 -0.99 11.93
CA HIS A 73 9.28 -2.07 12.93
C HIS A 73 8.17 -3.09 12.68
N ARG A 74 6.97 -2.62 12.34
CA ARG A 74 5.80 -3.47 12.06
C ARG A 74 6.00 -4.26 10.76
N ILE A 75 6.48 -3.61 9.70
CA ILE A 75 6.81 -4.27 8.41
C ILE A 75 7.93 -5.29 8.60
N GLY A 76 9.00 -4.91 9.30
CA GLY A 76 10.15 -5.78 9.55
C GLY A 76 9.79 -7.03 10.34
N SER A 77 9.03 -6.88 11.43
CA SER A 77 8.57 -8.02 12.24
C SER A 77 7.64 -8.96 11.47
N ILE A 78 6.68 -8.41 10.71
CA ILE A 78 5.77 -9.18 9.85
C ILE A 78 6.55 -9.91 8.73
N SER A 79 7.61 -9.30 8.20
CA SER A 79 8.47 -9.89 7.15
C SER A 79 9.27 -11.10 7.65
N VAL A 80 9.85 -11.00 8.85
CA VAL A 80 10.64 -12.09 9.42
C VAL A 80 9.74 -13.29 9.77
N THR A 81 8.56 -13.05 10.36
CA THR A 81 7.64 -14.14 10.72
C THR A 81 7.10 -14.86 9.49
N ALA A 82 6.74 -14.13 8.43
CA ALA A 82 6.27 -14.73 7.19
C ALA A 82 7.36 -15.52 6.46
N TRP A 83 8.61 -15.03 6.46
CA TRP A 83 9.73 -15.77 5.87
C TRP A 83 9.97 -17.10 6.57
N VAL A 84 9.92 -17.12 7.91
CA VAL A 84 10.06 -18.35 8.72
C VAL A 84 8.92 -19.33 8.41
N PHE A 85 7.68 -18.86 8.37
CA PHE A 85 6.52 -19.72 8.07
C PHE A 85 6.54 -20.27 6.65
N TRP A 86 6.86 -19.44 5.65
CA TRP A 86 6.94 -19.86 4.25
C TRP A 86 8.02 -20.91 4.04
N ARG A 87 9.22 -20.68 4.59
CA ARG A 87 10.36 -21.59 4.50
C ARG A 87 10.04 -22.94 5.17
N THR A 88 9.38 -22.90 6.32
CA THR A 88 8.92 -24.12 7.03
C THR A 88 7.91 -24.89 6.18
N ALA A 89 6.87 -24.24 5.66
CA ALA A 89 5.86 -24.90 4.82
C ALA A 89 6.48 -25.56 3.57
N HIS A 90 7.51 -24.94 2.98
CA HIS A 90 8.21 -25.50 1.82
C HIS A 90 9.04 -26.77 2.15
N ILE A 91 9.73 -26.80 3.31
CA ILE A 91 10.51 -27.99 3.73
C ILE A 91 9.64 -29.23 3.92
N TRP A 92 8.42 -29.02 4.43
CA TRP A 92 7.47 -30.10 4.67
C TRP A 92 6.67 -30.50 3.42
N GLY A 93 6.93 -29.88 2.26
CA GLY A 93 6.23 -30.17 1.01
C GLY A 93 4.80 -29.65 0.97
N LEU A 94 4.42 -28.75 1.89
CA LEU A 94 3.08 -28.17 1.99
C LEU A 94 2.96 -26.93 1.10
N ALA A 95 3.18 -27.10 -0.20
CA ALA A 95 3.25 -25.99 -1.17
C ALA A 95 1.99 -25.10 -1.16
N GLY A 96 0.80 -25.69 -1.01
CA GLY A 96 -0.46 -24.93 -0.91
C GLY A 96 -0.57 -24.06 0.36
N LEU A 97 -0.04 -24.53 1.49
CA LEU A 97 0.03 -23.72 2.71
C LEU A 97 1.08 -22.59 2.56
N ALA A 98 2.18 -22.84 1.87
CA ALA A 98 3.21 -21.84 1.63
C ALA A 98 2.66 -20.64 0.82
N SER A 99 1.84 -20.88 -0.21
CA SER A 99 1.18 -19.80 -0.97
C SER A 99 0.17 -19.02 -0.12
N LEU A 100 -0.56 -19.69 0.77
CA LEU A 100 -1.49 -19.01 1.70
C LEU A 100 -0.75 -18.13 2.71
N VAL A 101 0.41 -18.56 3.19
CA VAL A 101 1.28 -17.76 4.06
C VAL A 101 1.76 -16.49 3.35
N ILE A 102 2.20 -16.60 2.08
CA ILE A 102 2.62 -15.44 1.29
C ILE A 102 1.43 -14.49 1.06
N ALA A 103 0.27 -15.02 0.69
CA ALA A 103 -0.93 -14.20 0.49
C ALA A 103 -1.32 -13.44 1.77
N ALA A 104 -1.36 -14.14 2.91
CA ALA A 104 -1.65 -13.54 4.21
C ALA A 104 -0.59 -12.47 4.58
N TRP A 105 0.67 -12.71 4.25
CA TRP A 105 1.75 -11.77 4.48
C TRP A 105 1.61 -10.49 3.66
N ILE A 106 1.34 -10.60 2.36
CA ILE A 106 1.12 -9.46 1.47
C ILE A 106 -0.04 -8.60 1.97
N VAL A 107 -1.15 -9.23 2.37
CA VAL A 107 -2.30 -8.51 2.95
C VAL A 107 -1.91 -7.85 4.27
N ALA A 108 -1.19 -8.55 5.16
CA ALA A 108 -0.74 -8.00 6.43
C ALA A 108 0.20 -6.79 6.25
N LEU A 109 1.03 -6.78 5.20
CA LEU A 109 1.90 -5.65 4.84
C LEU A 109 1.14 -4.48 4.22
N SER A 110 0.00 -4.72 3.56
CA SER A 110 -0.79 -3.63 2.96
C SER A 110 -1.35 -2.66 4.00
N LEU A 111 -1.64 -3.12 5.23
CA LEU A 111 -2.18 -2.30 6.32
C LEU A 111 -1.19 -1.25 6.87
N PRO A 112 0.03 -1.60 7.33
CA PRO A 112 1.01 -0.61 7.77
C PRO A 112 1.41 0.34 6.64
N LEU A 113 1.47 -0.15 5.39
CA LEU A 113 1.73 0.68 4.23
C LEU A 113 0.60 1.71 4.00
N ALA A 114 -0.66 1.28 4.11
CA ALA A 114 -1.80 2.18 3.97
C ALA A 114 -1.87 3.22 5.10
N ASN A 115 -1.49 2.84 6.32
CA ASN A 115 -1.37 3.77 7.45
C ASN A 115 -0.25 4.79 7.23
N LEU A 116 0.88 4.36 6.67
CA LEU A 116 1.99 5.25 6.32
C LEU A 116 1.55 6.29 5.28
N ILE A 117 0.89 5.85 4.20
CA ILE A 117 0.35 6.75 3.17
C ILE A 117 -0.66 7.74 3.78
N SER A 118 -1.58 7.23 4.60
CA SER A 118 -2.60 8.06 5.26
C SER A 118 -1.94 9.15 6.11
N LYS A 119 -0.90 8.82 6.86
CA LYS A 119 -0.21 9.78 7.73
C LYS A 119 0.63 10.78 6.94
N LEU A 120 1.30 10.37 5.86
CA LEU A 120 1.99 11.31 4.96
C LEU A 120 1.01 12.35 4.39
N LEU A 121 -0.19 11.92 4.01
CA LEU A 121 -1.25 12.82 3.55
C LEU A 121 -1.76 13.73 4.68
N THR A 122 -1.93 13.23 5.91
CA THR A 122 -2.33 14.07 7.06
C THR A 122 -1.25 15.07 7.48
N VAL A 123 0.03 14.74 7.32
CA VAL A 123 1.12 15.67 7.61
C VAL A 123 1.12 16.83 6.62
N LEU A 124 0.92 16.51 5.34
CA LEU A 124 0.71 17.53 4.32
C LEU A 124 -0.50 18.41 4.67
N GLN A 125 -1.55 17.86 5.29
CA GLN A 125 -2.65 18.65 5.86
C GLN A 125 -2.15 19.68 6.86
N VAL A 126 -1.47 19.25 7.91
CA VAL A 126 -1.13 20.13 9.04
C VAL A 126 -0.18 21.25 8.61
N GLU A 127 0.76 20.95 7.71
CA GLU A 127 1.73 21.93 7.20
C GLU A 127 1.10 22.94 6.23
N VAL A 128 0.08 22.52 5.45
CA VAL A 128 -0.61 23.39 4.48
C VAL A 128 -1.78 24.14 5.14
N ALA A 129 -2.57 23.48 5.97
CA ALA A 129 -3.71 24.04 6.72
C ALA A 129 -3.29 25.14 7.71
N SER A 130 -2.13 25.00 8.35
CA SER A 130 -1.62 26.02 9.28
C SER A 130 -1.22 27.33 8.59
N LYS A 131 -1.11 27.34 7.25
CA LYS A 131 -0.72 28.50 6.44
C LYS A 131 -1.82 29.01 5.51
N THR A 132 -3.02 28.42 5.51
CA THR A 132 -4.07 28.77 4.55
C THR A 132 -5.48 28.58 5.12
N GLU A 133 -6.33 29.61 5.09
CA GLU A 133 -7.77 29.51 5.44
C GLU A 133 -8.57 28.87 4.30
N THR A 134 -8.34 27.58 4.04
CA THR A 134 -9.03 26.85 2.96
C THR A 134 -9.95 25.75 3.46
N THR A 135 -11.19 25.74 2.95
CA THR A 135 -12.21 24.68 3.17
C THR A 135 -11.83 23.31 2.55
N LEU A 136 -10.67 23.22 1.88
CA LEU A 136 -10.13 21.97 1.33
C LEU A 136 -9.76 20.98 2.44
N ASP A 137 -9.35 21.47 3.61
CA ASP A 137 -8.83 20.64 4.69
C ASP A 137 -9.88 19.72 5.32
N ASP A 138 -11.11 20.20 5.48
CA ASP A 138 -12.10 19.47 6.29
C ASP A 138 -12.86 18.39 5.53
N THR A 139 -12.91 18.48 4.18
CA THR A 139 -13.74 17.58 3.36
C THR A 139 -12.95 16.84 2.28
N ALA A 140 -12.08 17.52 1.53
CA ALA A 140 -11.40 16.89 0.40
C ALA A 140 -10.31 15.93 0.87
N LEU A 141 -9.55 16.31 1.90
CA LEU A 141 -8.42 15.52 2.34
C LEU A 141 -8.80 14.22 3.07
N PRO A 142 -9.80 14.19 3.97
CA PRO A 142 -10.28 12.93 4.54
C PRO A 142 -10.78 11.94 3.48
N LEU A 143 -11.39 12.43 2.40
CA LEU A 143 -11.81 11.61 1.27
C LEU A 143 -10.60 11.04 0.52
N LEU A 144 -9.57 11.85 0.26
CA LEU A 144 -8.33 11.40 -0.39
C LEU A 144 -7.61 10.34 0.44
N ILE A 145 -7.51 10.53 1.76
CA ILE A 145 -6.90 9.57 2.69
C ILE A 145 -7.66 8.23 2.65
N LYS A 146 -8.99 8.28 2.73
CA LYS A 146 -9.84 7.08 2.64
C LYS A 146 -9.65 6.37 1.30
N ALA A 147 -9.65 7.10 0.19
CA ALA A 147 -9.43 6.55 -1.14
C ALA A 147 -8.05 5.88 -1.26
N ALA A 148 -6.98 6.57 -0.83
CA ALA A 148 -5.62 6.04 -0.85
C ALA A 148 -5.48 4.75 -0.02
N ARG A 149 -6.11 4.72 1.17
CA ARG A 149 -6.15 3.52 2.02
C ARG A 149 -6.87 2.36 1.35
N ILE A 150 -8.05 2.61 0.76
CA ILE A 150 -8.82 1.58 0.05
C ILE A 150 -8.01 1.03 -1.12
N LEU A 151 -7.41 1.90 -1.94
CA LEU A 151 -6.60 1.51 -3.10
C LEU A 151 -5.39 0.68 -2.69
N THR A 152 -4.70 1.05 -1.60
CA THR A 152 -3.52 0.32 -1.10
C THR A 152 -3.90 -1.09 -0.64
N VAL A 153 -4.99 -1.21 0.13
CA VAL A 153 -5.44 -2.52 0.63
C VAL A 153 -5.99 -3.37 -0.52
N ALA A 154 -6.78 -2.80 -1.43
CA ALA A 154 -7.30 -3.51 -2.60
C ALA A 154 -6.16 -4.03 -3.50
N GLY A 155 -5.15 -3.20 -3.76
CA GLY A 155 -3.94 -3.61 -4.49
C GLY A 155 -3.19 -4.74 -3.77
N GLY A 156 -3.05 -4.65 -2.45
CA GLY A 156 -2.47 -5.72 -1.64
C GLY A 156 -3.23 -7.05 -1.77
N VAL A 157 -4.55 -7.02 -1.76
CA VAL A 157 -5.39 -8.23 -1.95
C VAL A 157 -5.21 -8.82 -3.35
N VAL A 158 -5.16 -7.99 -4.40
CA VAL A 158 -4.93 -8.46 -5.77
C VAL A 158 -3.56 -9.13 -5.90
N ILE A 159 -2.51 -8.51 -5.35
CA ILE A 159 -1.16 -9.09 -5.37
C ILE A 159 -1.12 -10.40 -4.54
N ALA A 160 -1.86 -10.47 -3.43
CA ALA A 160 -1.97 -11.68 -2.64
C ALA A 160 -2.62 -12.84 -3.42
N LEU A 161 -3.66 -12.57 -4.22
CA LEU A 161 -4.28 -13.56 -5.11
C LEU A 161 -3.27 -14.11 -6.13
N SER A 162 -2.39 -13.27 -6.67
CA SER A 162 -1.33 -13.72 -7.59
C SER A 162 -0.41 -14.75 -6.96
N SER A 163 -0.10 -14.63 -5.66
CA SER A 163 0.75 -15.59 -4.94
C SER A 163 0.09 -16.97 -4.76
N MET A 164 -1.25 -17.04 -4.90
CA MET A 164 -2.03 -18.26 -4.87
C MET A 164 -2.27 -18.85 -6.26
N ASN A 165 -1.54 -18.37 -7.27
CA ASN A 165 -1.67 -18.79 -8.67
C ASN A 165 -3.05 -18.47 -9.28
N VAL A 166 -3.75 -17.47 -8.72
CA VAL A 166 -4.99 -16.91 -9.29
C VAL A 166 -4.61 -15.86 -10.33
N ASP A 167 -5.28 -15.88 -11.48
CA ASP A 167 -5.09 -14.86 -12.51
C ASP A 167 -5.61 -13.50 -12.03
N ILE A 168 -4.70 -12.52 -11.97
CA ILE A 168 -4.99 -11.16 -11.56
C ILE A 168 -5.34 -10.24 -12.73
N MET A 169 -5.12 -10.67 -13.97
CA MET A 169 -5.38 -9.86 -15.16
C MET A 169 -6.81 -9.31 -15.21
N PRO A 170 -7.87 -10.06 -14.85
CA PRO A 170 -9.23 -9.51 -14.84
C PRO A 170 -9.40 -8.34 -13.88
N PHE A 171 -8.78 -8.39 -12.70
CA PHE A 171 -8.83 -7.31 -11.71
C PHE A 171 -8.07 -6.08 -12.17
N VAL A 172 -6.87 -6.28 -12.74
CA VAL A 172 -6.05 -5.20 -13.29
C VAL A 172 -6.76 -4.53 -14.47
N ALA A 173 -7.30 -5.32 -15.41
CA ALA A 173 -8.06 -4.82 -16.55
C ALA A 173 -9.30 -4.04 -16.10
N GLY A 174 -10.07 -4.58 -15.14
CA GLY A 174 -11.23 -3.90 -14.56
C GLY A 174 -10.86 -2.58 -13.87
N ALA A 175 -9.77 -2.57 -13.10
CA ALA A 175 -9.26 -1.37 -12.44
C ALA A 175 -8.81 -0.30 -13.46
N SER A 176 -8.17 -0.70 -14.57
CA SER A 176 -7.80 0.22 -15.65
C SER A 176 -9.02 0.87 -16.30
N VAL A 177 -10.04 0.10 -16.65
CA VAL A 177 -11.28 0.63 -17.24
C VAL A 177 -12.00 1.55 -16.26
N LEU A 178 -12.09 1.17 -14.99
CA LEU A 178 -12.66 2.01 -13.93
C LEU A 178 -11.89 3.33 -13.77
N GLY A 179 -10.56 3.27 -13.79
CA GLY A 179 -9.69 4.46 -13.71
C GLY A 179 -9.93 5.43 -14.87
N VAL A 180 -10.10 4.91 -16.08
CA VAL A 180 -10.46 5.70 -17.26
C VAL A 180 -11.85 6.35 -17.09
N ALA A 181 -12.84 5.60 -16.61
CA ALA A 181 -14.18 6.13 -16.34
C ALA A 181 -14.16 7.28 -15.31
N ILE A 182 -13.43 7.12 -14.22
CA ILE A 182 -13.25 8.17 -13.20
C ILE A 182 -12.51 9.38 -13.80
N GLY A 183 -11.47 9.15 -14.62
CA GLY A 183 -10.75 10.21 -15.31
C GLY A 183 -11.64 11.02 -16.25
N PHE A 184 -12.53 10.36 -17.00
CA PHE A 184 -13.53 11.04 -17.83
C PHE A 184 -14.52 11.85 -16.99
N ALA A 185 -14.98 11.33 -15.86
CA ALA A 185 -15.85 12.07 -14.95
C ALA A 185 -15.17 13.31 -14.33
N ALA A 186 -13.85 13.25 -14.12
CA ALA A 186 -13.08 14.35 -13.57
C ALA A 186 -12.56 15.35 -14.62
N LYS A 187 -12.72 15.05 -15.92
CA LYS A 187 -12.09 15.78 -17.04
C LYS A 187 -12.33 17.29 -16.99
N ASP A 188 -13.58 17.72 -16.84
CA ASP A 188 -13.93 19.15 -16.90
C ASP A 188 -13.38 19.90 -15.68
N THR A 189 -13.41 19.28 -14.50
CA THR A 189 -12.82 19.85 -13.28
C THR A 189 -11.32 20.04 -13.45
N LEU A 190 -10.62 19.03 -13.96
CA LEU A 190 -9.17 19.12 -14.18
C LEU A 190 -8.83 20.16 -15.26
N SER A 191 -9.62 20.22 -16.33
CA SER A 191 -9.47 21.22 -17.39
C SER A 191 -9.60 22.65 -16.85
N ASN A 192 -10.59 22.90 -15.99
CA ASN A 192 -10.79 24.22 -15.38
C ASN A 192 -9.66 24.59 -14.42
N LEU A 193 -9.12 23.62 -13.66
CA LEU A 193 -7.98 23.85 -12.78
C LEU A 193 -6.71 24.21 -13.57
N ILE A 194 -6.43 23.48 -14.65
CA ILE A 194 -5.28 23.76 -15.52
C ILE A 194 -5.43 25.14 -16.15
N ALA A 195 -6.63 25.50 -16.62
CA ALA A 195 -6.91 26.82 -17.16
C ALA A 195 -6.66 27.92 -16.12
N GLY A 196 -7.14 27.75 -14.88
CA GLY A 196 -6.90 28.71 -13.80
C GLY A 196 -5.41 28.89 -13.46
N VAL A 197 -4.64 27.79 -13.38
CA VAL A 197 -3.19 27.86 -13.18
C VAL A 197 -2.51 28.61 -14.32
N LEU A 198 -2.89 28.30 -15.57
CA LEU A 198 -2.32 28.96 -16.74
C LEU A 198 -2.62 30.47 -16.76
N LEU A 199 -3.83 30.88 -16.38
CA LEU A 199 -4.19 32.30 -16.24
C LEU A 199 -3.34 33.01 -15.19
N ILE A 200 -2.99 32.35 -14.08
CA ILE A 200 -2.15 32.92 -13.02
C ILE A 200 -0.68 33.04 -13.45
N VAL A 201 -0.19 32.04 -14.19
CA VAL A 201 1.21 31.94 -14.64
C VAL A 201 1.47 32.86 -15.84
N ASP A 202 0.67 32.73 -16.90
CA ASP A 202 0.87 33.45 -18.16
C ASP A 202 0.33 34.88 -18.10
N ARG A 203 -0.54 35.18 -17.13
CA ARG A 203 -1.17 36.50 -16.89
C ARG A 203 -1.60 37.23 -18.17
N PRO A 204 -2.47 36.62 -19.00
CA PRO A 204 -2.96 37.29 -20.22
C PRO A 204 -3.79 38.55 -19.91
N PHE A 205 -4.32 38.65 -18.69
CA PHE A 205 -5.01 39.83 -18.15
C PHE A 205 -4.83 39.86 -16.62
N HIS A 206 -5.00 41.03 -16.04
CA HIS A 206 -4.86 41.31 -14.61
C HIS A 206 -6.22 41.58 -13.96
N VAL A 207 -6.25 41.48 -12.62
CA VAL A 207 -7.39 41.93 -11.83
C VAL A 207 -7.57 43.44 -12.04
N GLY A 208 -8.77 43.87 -12.40
CA GLY A 208 -9.10 45.24 -12.80
C GLY A 208 -9.10 45.48 -14.30
N ASP A 209 -8.60 44.53 -15.11
CA ASP A 209 -8.69 44.65 -16.56
C ASP A 209 -10.14 44.44 -17.03
N ARG A 210 -10.54 45.22 -18.03
CA ARG A 210 -11.82 45.06 -18.71
C ARG A 210 -11.65 44.16 -19.91
N ILE A 211 -12.30 43.00 -19.90
CA ILE A 211 -12.17 41.98 -20.94
C ILE A 211 -13.49 41.78 -21.68
N GLU A 212 -13.40 41.41 -22.95
CA GLU A 212 -14.55 41.00 -23.75
C GLU A 212 -14.76 39.48 -23.61
N LEU A 213 -15.92 39.10 -23.09
CA LEU A 213 -16.34 37.72 -22.97
C LEU A 213 -17.21 37.33 -24.17
N TRP A 214 -16.78 36.30 -24.87
CA TRP A 214 -17.57 35.67 -25.92
C TRP A 214 -18.57 34.71 -25.27
N THR A 215 -19.82 35.14 -25.14
CA THR A 215 -20.88 34.36 -24.49
C THR A 215 -21.74 33.59 -25.50
N THR A 216 -22.63 32.73 -24.98
CA THR A 216 -23.64 32.04 -25.79
C THR A 216 -24.95 32.85 -25.76
N PRO A 217 -25.61 33.17 -26.90
CA PRO A 217 -25.42 32.63 -28.26
C PRO A 217 -24.13 33.13 -28.94
N ARG A 218 -23.51 32.25 -29.73
CA ARG A 218 -22.28 32.56 -30.46
C ARG A 218 -22.44 33.84 -31.29
N GLY A 219 -21.58 34.83 -31.03
CA GLY A 219 -21.57 36.11 -31.75
C GLY A 219 -21.98 37.32 -30.92
N THR A 220 -22.38 37.16 -29.65
CA THR A 220 -22.56 38.28 -28.72
C THR A 220 -21.40 38.38 -27.73
N GLY A 221 -20.63 39.46 -27.81
CA GLY A 221 -19.60 39.84 -26.84
C GLY A 221 -20.22 40.65 -25.70
N THR A 222 -19.88 40.33 -24.45
CA THR A 222 -20.21 41.17 -23.28
C THR A 222 -18.93 41.62 -22.63
N TRP A 223 -18.83 42.92 -22.33
CA TRP A 223 -17.69 43.49 -21.62
C TRP A 223 -17.90 43.36 -20.12
N GLY A 224 -16.85 42.97 -19.39
CA GLY A 224 -16.87 42.95 -17.93
C GLY A 224 -15.49 43.17 -17.32
N ASP A 225 -15.48 43.64 -16.08
CA ASP A 225 -14.26 43.93 -15.33
C ASP A 225 -13.87 42.72 -14.47
N VAL A 226 -12.60 42.32 -14.52
CA VAL A 226 -12.08 41.16 -13.77
C VAL A 226 -11.95 41.53 -12.29
N ILE A 227 -12.68 40.83 -11.42
CA ILE A 227 -12.63 41.05 -9.96
C ILE A 227 -11.61 40.13 -9.30
N GLU A 228 -11.60 38.85 -9.70
CA GLU A 228 -10.82 37.82 -9.03
C GLU A 228 -10.48 36.70 -10.00
N ILE A 229 -9.23 36.23 -9.97
CA ILE A 229 -8.78 35.07 -10.72
C ILE A 229 -8.55 33.94 -9.71
N GLY A 230 -9.52 33.04 -9.58
CA GLY A 230 -9.41 31.84 -8.76
C GLY A 230 -8.90 30.63 -9.56
N LEU A 231 -8.48 29.58 -8.85
CA LEU A 231 -7.93 28.36 -9.48
C LEU A 231 -8.94 27.60 -10.35
N ARG A 232 -10.23 27.70 -10.06
CA ARG A 232 -11.30 27.00 -10.81
C ARG A 232 -12.16 27.94 -11.66
N ALA A 233 -12.21 29.22 -11.31
CA ALA A 233 -13.11 30.18 -11.94
C ALA A 233 -12.58 31.61 -11.78
N THR A 234 -12.86 32.45 -12.77
CA THR A 234 -12.63 33.89 -12.74
C THR A 234 -13.95 34.61 -12.49
N LYS A 235 -13.96 35.57 -11.57
CA LYS A 235 -15.14 36.36 -11.23
C LYS A 235 -15.08 37.69 -11.98
N ILE A 236 -16.17 38.01 -12.68
CA ILE A 236 -16.27 39.16 -13.59
C ILE A 236 -17.57 39.90 -13.28
N ARG A 237 -17.56 41.24 -13.37
CA ARG A 237 -18.73 42.11 -13.16
C ARG A 237 -19.07 42.93 -14.39
#